data_AF-A0A318SZM0-F1
#
_entry.id   AF-A0A318SZM0-F1
#
_cell.length_a   1.000
_cell.length_b   1.000
_cell.length_c   1.000
_cell.angle_alpha   90.00
_cell.angle_beta   90.00
_cell.angle_gamma   90.00
#
_symmetry.space_group_name_H-M   'P 1'
#
loop_
_entity.id
_entity.type
_entity.pdbx_description
1 polymer ?
#
loop_
_entity_poly.entity_id
_entity_poly.type
_entity_poly.pdbx_seq_one_letter_code
_entity_poly.pdbx_strand_id
1 'polypeptide(L)'
;MPTISGFSTPVGCAMIAGGPVGEHIVPGSIRDGDTLLSVEHITDGTPPTRADITAEFSITPGKGGSITNTTTDTTGGFLHVLWSTSE
;
A
#
# COMPACT_ATOMS: atom_id res chain seq x y z
N MET A 1 20.68 7.92 5.13
CA MET A 1 19.61 8.81 4.65
C MET A 1 18.99 9.42 5.88
N PRO A 2 19.07 10.75 6.08
CA PRO A 2 18.42 11.36 7.22
C PRO A 2 16.91 11.20 7.02
N THR A 3 16.22 10.70 8.04
CA THR A 3 14.76 10.66 8.08
C THR A 3 14.23 12.07 7.80
N ILE A 4 13.21 12.17 6.95
CA ILE A 4 12.39 13.38 6.89
C ILE A 4 11.98 13.70 8.34
N SER A 5 12.32 14.89 8.84
CA SER A 5 11.96 15.28 10.20
C SER A 5 10.43 15.27 10.32
N GLY A 6 9.89 14.31 11.06
CA GLY A 6 8.44 14.13 11.22
C GLY A 6 8.03 12.69 11.54
N PHE A 7 8.66 11.69 10.91
CA PHE A 7 8.47 10.27 11.25
C PHE A 7 9.69 9.75 12.01
N SER A 8 9.45 9.07 13.12
CA SER A 8 10.50 8.44 13.92
C SER A 8 11.12 7.23 13.23
N THR A 9 10.46 6.66 12.23
CA THR A 9 10.92 5.53 11.44
C THR A 9 10.95 5.86 9.94
N PRO A 10 11.76 5.13 9.14
CA PRO A 10 11.70 5.23 7.69
C PRO A 10 10.29 4.98 7.13
N VAL A 11 9.98 5.69 6.04
CA VAL A 11 8.72 5.53 5.31
C VAL A 11 9.04 5.08 3.89
N GLY A 12 8.31 4.09 3.39
CA GLY A 12 8.36 3.62 2.01
C GLY A 12 7.04 3.90 1.29
N CYS A 13 7.11 4.07 -0.03
CA CYS A 13 5.93 4.09 -0.87
C CYS A 13 6.16 3.33 -2.18
N ALA A 14 5.07 2.85 -2.76
CA ALA A 14 5.07 2.17 -4.05
C ALA A 14 3.78 2.45 -4.81
N MET A 15 3.89 2.50 -6.14
CA MET A 15 2.75 2.45 -7.04
C MET A 15 2.72 1.07 -7.68
N ILE A 16 1.60 0.36 -7.56
CA ILE A 16 1.41 -0.96 -8.15
C ILE A 16 0.11 -1.01 -8.94
N ALA A 17 -0.01 -1.96 -9.87
CA ALA A 17 -1.29 -2.24 -10.50
C ALA A 17 -2.27 -2.77 -9.45
N GLY A 18 -3.52 -2.32 -9.52
CA GLY A 18 -4.60 -2.96 -8.78
C GLY A 18 -4.95 -4.32 -9.37
N GLY A 19 -5.84 -5.03 -8.69
CA GLY A 19 -6.25 -6.37 -9.08
C GLY A 19 -7.47 -6.86 -8.30
N PRO A 20 -7.85 -8.12 -8.51
CA PRO A 20 -8.93 -8.75 -7.77
C PRO A 20 -8.71 -8.69 -6.26
N VAL A 21 -9.78 -8.90 -5.50
CA VAL A 21 -9.70 -9.09 -4.04
C VAL A 21 -8.69 -10.20 -3.73
N GLY A 22 -7.74 -9.90 -2.85
CA GLY A 22 -6.71 -10.85 -2.44
C GLY A 22 -5.37 -10.19 -2.25
N GLU A 23 -4.31 -10.92 -2.58
CA GLU A 23 -2.94 -10.52 -2.35
C GLU A 23 -2.39 -9.64 -3.50
N HIS A 24 -1.71 -8.56 -3.14
CA HIS A 24 -1.04 -7.62 -4.04
C HIS A 24 0.44 -7.52 -3.67
N ILE A 25 1.31 -7.69 -4.66
CA ILE A 25 2.77 -7.58 -4.47
C ILE A 25 3.16 -6.11 -4.42
N VAL A 26 3.81 -5.70 -3.34
CA VAL A 26 4.32 -4.35 -3.13
C VAL A 26 5.84 -4.37 -3.30
N PRO A 27 6.40 -3.70 -4.33
CA PRO A 27 7.84 -3.53 -4.45
C PRO A 27 8.34 -2.58 -3.37
N GLY A 28 9.54 -2.85 -2.87
CA GLY A 28 10.05 -2.20 -1.67
C GLY A 28 9.92 -3.14 -0.48
N SER A 29 10.91 -3.09 0.40
CA SER A 29 11.10 -4.04 1.49
C SER A 29 10.06 -3.90 2.61
N ILE A 30 8.77 -3.79 2.30
CA ILE A 30 7.69 -3.87 3.29
C ILE A 30 7.78 -5.22 3.97
N ARG A 31 7.77 -5.23 5.29
CA ARG A 31 7.98 -6.42 6.11
C ARG A 31 6.76 -6.72 6.95
N ASP A 32 6.69 -7.97 7.38
CA ASP A 32 5.80 -8.32 8.48
C ASP A 32 6.18 -7.48 9.71
N GLY A 33 5.19 -6.83 10.33
CA GLY A 33 5.38 -5.85 11.41
C GLY A 33 5.45 -4.38 11.01
N ASP A 34 5.64 -4.06 9.72
CA ASP A 34 5.50 -2.68 9.23
C ASP A 34 4.05 -2.20 9.42
N THR A 35 3.81 -0.90 9.30
CA THR A 35 2.46 -0.33 9.42
C THR A 35 2.05 0.34 8.12
N LEU A 36 0.90 -0.04 7.57
CA LEU A 36 0.28 0.67 6.47
C LEU A 36 -0.21 2.03 6.96
N LEU A 37 0.29 3.09 6.32
CA LEU A 37 -0.13 4.46 6.57
C LEU A 37 -1.23 4.88 5.60
N SER A 38 -1.18 4.40 4.35
CA SER A 38 -2.20 4.67 3.35
C SER A 38 -2.19 3.63 2.22
N VAL A 39 -3.37 3.25 1.75
CA VAL A 39 -3.59 2.54 0.48
C VAL A 39 -4.66 3.29 -0.30
N GLU A 40 -4.26 3.98 -1.36
CA GLU A 40 -5.17 4.71 -2.24
C GLU A 40 -5.40 3.92 -3.53
N HIS A 41 -6.66 3.67 -3.88
CA HIS A 41 -7.03 3.19 -5.21
C HIS A 41 -7.22 4.37 -6.14
N ILE A 42 -6.42 4.38 -7.21
CA ILE A 42 -6.42 5.39 -8.26
C ILE A 42 -7.02 4.78 -9.51
N THR A 43 -8.15 5.32 -9.95
CA THR A 43 -8.78 4.95 -11.21
C THR A 43 -8.41 5.99 -12.27
N ASP A 44 -7.89 5.52 -13.40
CA ASP A 44 -7.54 6.38 -14.54
C ASP A 44 -8.78 7.09 -15.10
N GLY A 45 -8.58 8.28 -15.66
CA GLY A 45 -9.66 9.14 -16.13
C GLY A 45 -9.22 10.59 -16.31
N THR A 46 -10.17 11.47 -16.62
CA THR A 46 -9.89 12.90 -16.86
C THR A 46 -10.84 13.80 -16.03
N PRO A 47 -10.44 14.23 -14.82
CA PRO A 47 -9.20 13.87 -14.11
C PRO A 47 -9.26 12.44 -13.52
N PRO A 48 -8.11 11.84 -13.15
CA PRO A 48 -8.09 10.61 -12.38
C PRO A 48 -8.83 10.78 -11.05
N THR A 49 -9.46 9.70 -10.58
CA THR A 49 -10.13 9.67 -9.28
C THR A 49 -9.32 8.86 -8.29
N ARG A 50 -9.39 9.23 -7.00
CA ARG A 50 -8.75 8.48 -5.92
C ARG A 50 -9.74 8.18 -4.80
N ALA A 51 -9.58 7.02 -4.18
CA ALA A 51 -10.28 6.63 -2.96
C ALA A 51 -9.28 6.07 -1.96
N ASP A 52 -9.33 6.54 -0.71
CA ASP A 52 -8.60 5.93 0.38
C ASP A 52 -9.33 4.66 0.82
N ILE A 53 -8.67 3.52 0.68
CA ILE A 53 -9.19 2.20 1.05
C ILE A 53 -8.25 1.50 2.03
N THR A 54 -7.45 2.26 2.79
CA THR A 54 -6.48 1.73 3.76
C THR A 54 -7.09 0.73 4.74
N ALA A 55 -8.31 1.01 5.20
CA ALA A 55 -9.02 0.15 6.16
C ALA A 55 -9.37 -1.25 5.61
N GLU A 56 -9.33 -1.44 4.29
CA GLU A 56 -9.60 -2.73 3.64
C GLU A 56 -8.34 -3.61 3.51
N PHE A 57 -7.16 -3.03 3.73
CA PHE A 57 -5.88 -3.67 3.51
C PHE A 57 -5.15 -3.97 4.82
N SER A 58 -4.37 -5.03 4.78
CA SER A 58 -3.37 -5.37 5.81
C SER A 58 -2.12 -5.87 5.13
N ILE A 59 -0.97 -5.78 5.80
CA ILE A 59 0.23 -6.50 5.36
C ILE A 59 -0.05 -7.99 5.48
N THR A 60 0.26 -8.75 4.44
CA THR A 60 -0.03 -10.19 4.41
C THR A 60 0.77 -10.90 5.52
N PRO A 61 0.12 -11.61 6.45
CA PRO A 61 0.80 -12.25 7.58
C PRO A 61 1.89 -13.22 7.13
N GLY A 62 3.09 -13.10 7.71
CA GLY A 62 4.23 -13.96 7.39
C GLY A 62 4.82 -13.79 5.98
N LYS A 63 4.36 -12.80 5.21
CA LYS A 63 4.81 -12.55 3.83
C LYS A 63 5.11 -11.08 3.57
N GLY A 64 6.35 -10.69 3.90
CA GLY A 64 6.90 -9.40 3.47
C GLY A 64 6.81 -9.22 1.95
N GLY A 65 6.74 -7.97 1.50
CA GLY A 65 6.59 -7.61 0.09
C GLY A 65 5.15 -7.71 -0.44
N SER A 66 4.14 -7.85 0.43
CA SER A 66 2.76 -7.97 -0.02
C SER A 66 1.74 -7.39 0.97
N ILE A 67 0.62 -6.92 0.42
CA ILE A 67 -0.57 -6.52 1.16
C ILE A 67 -1.76 -7.32 0.66
N THR A 68 -2.77 -7.53 1.49
CA THR A 68 -3.99 -8.24 1.11
C THR A 68 -5.22 -7.46 1.52
N ASN A 69 -6.26 -7.54 0.68
CA ASN A 69 -7.59 -7.04 0.99
C ASN A 69 -8.67 -8.12 0.86
N THR A 70 -9.87 -7.85 1.38
CA THR A 70 -10.97 -8.84 1.44
C THR A 70 -12.27 -8.39 0.79
N THR A 71 -12.34 -7.14 0.31
CA THR A 71 -13.61 -6.49 -0.05
C THR A 71 -13.63 -5.92 -1.47
N THR A 72 -12.76 -4.95 -1.79
CA THR A 72 -12.85 -4.21 -3.06
C THR A 72 -11.99 -4.81 -4.17
N ASP A 73 -12.58 -5.03 -5.34
CA ASP A 73 -11.83 -5.29 -6.57
C ASP A 73 -11.26 -3.97 -7.12
N THR A 74 -9.96 -3.94 -7.33
CA THR A 74 -9.21 -2.76 -7.80
C THR A 74 -8.65 -2.94 -9.20
N THR A 75 -9.11 -3.98 -9.92
CA THR A 75 -8.70 -4.30 -11.28
C THR A 75 -8.93 -3.13 -12.23
N GLY A 76 -7.91 -2.83 -13.04
CA GLY A 76 -7.96 -1.72 -14.00
C GLY A 76 -7.55 -0.36 -13.42
N GLY A 77 -7.34 -0.27 -12.10
CA GLY A 77 -6.73 0.89 -11.44
C GLY A 77 -5.30 0.62 -10.96
N PHE A 78 -4.81 1.54 -10.13
CA PHE A 78 -3.51 1.47 -9.45
C PHE A 78 -3.70 1.59 -7.95
N LEU A 79 -2.79 0.99 -7.18
CA LEU A 79 -2.69 1.17 -5.74
C LEU A 79 -1.45 1.99 -5.42
N HIS A 80 -1.64 3.11 -4.74
CA HIS A 80 -0.56 3.84 -4.08
C HIS A 80 -0.48 3.39 -2.63
N VAL A 81 0.61 2.71 -2.27
CA VAL A 81 0.81 2.09 -0.96
C VAL A 81 1.89 2.87 -0.22
N LEU A 82 1.59 3.31 0.99
CA LEU A 82 2.49 4.03 1.90
C LEU A 82 2.60 3.24 3.21
N TRP A 83 3.82 3.02 3.70
CA TRP A 83 4.06 2.30 4.95
C TRP A 83 5.21 2.90 5.75
N SER A 84 5.15 2.77 7.07
CA SER A 84 6.28 3.02 7.96
C SER A 84 6.92 1.69 8.36
N THR A 85 8.26 1.64 8.35
CA THR A 85 8.98 0.43 8.72
C THR A 85 8.96 0.22 10.23
N SER A 86 8.75 -1.00 10.69
CA SER A 86 9.11 -1.39 12.06
C SER A 86 10.64 -1.49 12.17
N GLU A 87 11.21 -0.89 13.21
CA GLU A 87 12.66 -0.93 13.48
C GLU A 87 13.23 -2.34 13.56
#